data_AF-A0A1E5ADR1-F1
#
_entry.id   AF-A0A1E5ADR1-F1
#
_cell.length_a   1.000
_cell.length_b   1.000
_cell.length_c   1.000
_cell.angle_alpha   90.00
_cell.angle_beta   90.00
_cell.angle_gamma   90.00
#
_symmetry.space_group_name_H-M   'P 1'
#
loop_
_entity.id
_entity.type
_entity.pdbx_description
1 polymer ?
#
loop_
_entity_poly.entity_id
_entity_poly.type
_entity_poly.pdbx_seq_one_letter_code
_entity_poly.pdbx_strand_id
1 'polypeptide(L)'
;MLVSLGSHLRDTRSALKGGRQYLLTDRLFAKAASHYMPTATLWKTVTLTRHTPATWSFWIDWYQGFLDGKPLDWDLQRRVALIDDSVWNAGPVTVADEIARICEDYYDLTPAKERYAELEPKSVSHLFENRIIASSSLQGLAAQVIQSIERFHAETGANALPEALEPLAALPALLLAVNSTIQDAPSDRAIASETENQLRAEIGRLNAKVAQLENELQKASAAKPSVFSDAFKKQLGTSLGGWQLYAALCTGLWFVSGDIEGMQRRLENISNYRNIIFGDVSSPSIEAPANAMALAGNPIEI
;
A
#
# COMPACT_ATOMS: atom_id res chain seq x y z
N MET A 1 14.40 -18.36 -15.66
CA MET A 1 13.65 -17.62 -14.60
C MET A 1 13.88 -16.13 -14.70
N LEU A 2 15.08 -15.60 -14.42
CA LEU A 2 15.35 -14.15 -14.45
C LEU A 2 15.24 -13.52 -15.86
N VAL A 3 15.68 -14.23 -16.91
CA VAL A 3 15.46 -13.84 -18.32
C VAL A 3 13.97 -13.77 -18.69
N SER A 4 13.13 -14.60 -18.05
CA SER A 4 11.67 -14.66 -18.29
C SER A 4 10.91 -13.53 -17.58
N LEU A 5 11.47 -12.98 -16.49
CA LEU A 5 10.91 -11.82 -15.79
C LEU A 5 11.13 -10.54 -16.60
N GLY A 6 12.31 -10.38 -17.20
CA GLY A 6 12.60 -9.27 -18.12
C GLY A 6 11.76 -9.29 -19.40
N SER A 7 11.38 -10.46 -19.92
CA SER A 7 10.47 -10.56 -21.07
C SER A 7 9.03 -10.15 -20.73
N HIS A 8 8.54 -10.41 -19.51
CA HIS A 8 7.18 -10.03 -19.12
C HIS A 8 6.99 -8.50 -19.03
N LEU A 9 8.01 -7.74 -18.64
CA LEU A 9 8.00 -6.27 -18.70
C LEU A 9 8.26 -5.71 -20.11
N ARG A 10 8.90 -6.47 -20.99
CA ARG A 10 8.94 -6.14 -22.42
C ARG A 10 7.56 -6.29 -23.07
N ASP A 11 6.79 -7.29 -22.67
CA ASP A 11 5.44 -7.50 -23.19
C ASP A 11 4.45 -6.41 -22.72
N THR A 12 4.66 -5.80 -21.55
CA THR A 12 3.84 -4.67 -21.10
C THR A 12 4.02 -3.40 -21.95
N ARG A 13 5.18 -3.24 -22.61
CA ARG A 13 5.44 -2.16 -23.57
C ARG A 13 4.59 -2.26 -24.84
N SER A 14 4.32 -3.47 -25.34
CA SER A 14 3.47 -3.67 -26.53
C SER A 14 2.02 -3.23 -26.29
N ALA A 15 1.54 -3.28 -25.04
CA ALA A 15 0.28 -2.69 -24.64
C ALA A 15 0.36 -1.14 -24.58
N LEU A 16 1.45 -0.58 -24.04
CA LEU A 16 1.66 0.87 -23.90
C LEU A 16 1.88 1.62 -25.24
N LYS A 17 2.62 1.04 -26.20
CA LYS A 17 2.88 1.67 -27.53
C LYS A 17 1.67 1.63 -28.48
N GLY A 18 0.72 0.72 -28.26
CA GLY A 18 -0.44 0.52 -29.14
C GLY A 18 -1.64 1.43 -28.86
N GLY A 19 -1.51 2.45 -28.00
CA GLY A 19 -2.65 3.25 -27.54
C GLY A 19 -3.73 2.43 -26.84
N ARG A 20 -3.43 1.19 -26.46
CA ARG A 20 -4.32 0.28 -25.75
C ARG A 20 -4.11 0.51 -24.26
N GLN A 21 -5.09 1.12 -23.60
CA GLN A 21 -5.18 1.26 -22.13
C GLN A 21 -5.33 -0.08 -21.37
N TYR A 22 -4.94 -1.20 -22.00
CA TYR A 22 -5.19 -2.55 -21.53
C TYR A 22 -3.88 -3.22 -21.14
N LEU A 23 -3.23 -2.70 -20.08
CA LEU A 23 -2.36 -3.50 -19.22
C LEU A 23 -3.14 -4.17 -18.07
N LEU A 24 -4.43 -3.90 -18.02
CA LEU A 24 -5.28 -4.14 -16.85
C LEU A 24 -6.27 -5.30 -17.06
N THR A 25 -6.33 -5.89 -18.26
CA THR A 25 -7.25 -6.99 -18.58
C THR A 25 -6.56 -8.33 -18.79
N ASP A 26 -5.27 -8.35 -19.12
CA ASP A 26 -4.48 -9.58 -19.07
C ASP A 26 -3.81 -9.63 -17.70
N ARG A 27 -4.11 -10.65 -16.88
CA ARG A 27 -3.25 -10.87 -15.70
C ARG A 27 -1.83 -10.99 -16.27
N LEU A 28 -0.90 -10.21 -15.73
CA LEU A 28 0.54 -10.31 -16.05
C LEU A 28 1.08 -11.75 -15.95
N PHE A 29 0.31 -12.65 -15.30
CA PHE A 29 0.60 -14.06 -15.09
C PHE A 29 -0.55 -15.03 -15.52
N ALA A 30 -1.53 -14.63 -16.33
CA ALA A 30 -2.76 -15.43 -16.54
C ALA A 30 -2.56 -16.70 -17.36
N LYS A 31 -1.68 -16.70 -18.37
CA LYS A 31 -1.73 -17.73 -19.43
C LYS A 31 -0.50 -18.62 -19.54
N ALA A 32 0.65 -18.22 -18.96
CA ALA A 32 1.88 -19.02 -18.98
C ALA A 32 2.36 -19.47 -17.59
N ALA A 33 1.78 -18.94 -16.50
CA ALA A 33 2.33 -19.13 -15.15
C ALA A 33 2.05 -20.51 -14.53
N SER A 34 1.27 -21.39 -15.15
CA SER A 34 1.02 -22.72 -14.59
C SER A 34 2.21 -23.68 -14.71
N HIS A 35 3.21 -23.36 -15.54
CA HIS A 35 4.39 -24.22 -15.76
C HIS A 35 5.73 -23.62 -15.29
N TYR A 36 5.76 -22.32 -14.94
CA TYR A 36 7.00 -21.59 -14.64
C TYR A 36 6.94 -20.73 -13.38
N MET A 37 5.95 -20.94 -12.50
CA MET A 37 6.02 -20.39 -11.13
C MET A 37 6.97 -21.26 -10.29
N PRO A 38 8.12 -20.74 -9.85
CA PRO A 38 8.99 -21.46 -8.95
C PRO A 38 8.31 -21.55 -7.59
N THR A 39 8.37 -22.73 -6.98
CA THR A 39 7.91 -22.93 -5.61
C THR A 39 8.64 -21.97 -4.64
N ALA A 40 8.04 -21.68 -3.49
CA ALA A 40 8.68 -20.88 -2.43
C ALA A 40 10.09 -21.38 -2.06
N THR A 41 10.35 -22.68 -2.26
CA THR A 41 11.65 -23.32 -2.11
C THR A 41 12.68 -22.84 -3.15
N LEU A 42 12.29 -22.74 -4.43
CA LEU A 42 13.17 -22.26 -5.51
C LEU A 42 13.51 -20.76 -5.34
N TRP A 43 12.55 -19.95 -4.89
CA TRP A 43 12.79 -18.53 -4.60
C TRP A 43 13.79 -18.34 -3.45
N LYS A 44 13.65 -19.10 -2.36
CA LYS A 44 14.63 -19.12 -1.26
C LYS A 44 16.03 -19.51 -1.74
N THR A 45 16.16 -20.44 -2.69
CA THR A 45 17.47 -20.82 -3.24
C THR A 45 18.12 -19.69 -4.03
N VAL A 46 17.33 -18.93 -4.81
CA VAL A 46 17.82 -17.79 -5.60
C VAL A 46 18.30 -16.64 -4.71
N THR A 47 17.61 -16.37 -3.59
CA THR A 47 18.00 -15.31 -2.65
C THR A 47 19.14 -15.71 -1.69
N LEU A 48 19.32 -17.00 -1.42
CA LEU A 48 20.36 -17.51 -0.50
C LEU A 48 21.72 -17.76 -1.17
N THR A 49 21.78 -17.88 -2.49
CA THR A 49 23.07 -17.97 -3.21
C THR A 49 23.79 -16.62 -3.19
N ARG A 50 24.87 -16.52 -2.41
CA ARG A 50 25.75 -15.34 -2.14
C ARG A 50 26.41 -14.67 -3.36
N HIS A 51 26.01 -14.99 -4.58
CA HIS A 51 26.56 -14.42 -5.81
C HIS A 51 25.47 -14.17 -6.84
N THR A 52 24.47 -13.37 -6.50
CA THR A 52 23.62 -12.79 -7.54
C THR A 52 24.43 -11.73 -8.27
N PRO A 53 24.67 -11.86 -9.59
CA PRO A 53 25.31 -10.81 -10.35
C PRO A 53 24.50 -9.52 -10.25
N ALA A 54 25.17 -8.37 -10.14
CA ALA A 54 24.54 -7.04 -10.15
C ALA A 54 23.56 -6.87 -11.33
N THR A 55 23.79 -7.59 -12.43
CA THR A 55 22.90 -7.69 -13.59
C THR A 55 21.45 -8.05 -13.27
N TRP A 56 21.20 -8.77 -12.16
CA TRP A 56 19.88 -9.27 -11.82
C TRP A 56 19.31 -8.73 -10.50
N SER A 57 20.03 -7.85 -9.79
CA SER A 57 19.62 -7.34 -8.48
C SER A 57 18.26 -6.61 -8.54
N PHE A 58 18.09 -5.69 -9.50
CA PHE A 58 16.85 -4.96 -9.67
C PHE A 58 15.63 -5.87 -9.80
N TRP A 59 15.75 -6.96 -10.56
CA TRP A 59 14.65 -7.91 -10.79
C TRP A 59 14.31 -8.71 -9.53
N ILE A 60 15.32 -8.98 -8.70
CA ILE A 60 15.11 -9.64 -7.41
C ILE A 60 14.39 -8.69 -6.47
N ASP A 61 14.85 -7.45 -6.35
CA ASP A 61 14.25 -6.44 -5.48
C ASP A 61 12.81 -6.13 -5.92
N TRP A 62 12.59 -6.03 -7.23
CA TRP A 62 11.26 -5.86 -7.82
C TRP A 62 10.33 -7.02 -7.43
N TYR A 63 10.73 -8.27 -7.66
CA TYR A 63 9.90 -9.44 -7.38
C TYR A 63 9.70 -9.65 -5.86
N GLN A 64 10.74 -9.47 -5.06
CA GLN A 64 10.67 -9.54 -3.60
C GLN A 64 9.74 -8.47 -3.05
N GLY A 65 9.81 -7.25 -3.56
CA GLY A 65 8.89 -6.17 -3.20
C GLY A 65 7.43 -6.54 -3.46
N PHE A 66 7.12 -7.18 -4.58
CA PHE A 66 5.77 -7.69 -4.83
C PHE A 66 5.36 -8.80 -3.85
N LEU A 67 6.26 -9.71 -3.50
CA LEU A 67 5.98 -10.75 -2.50
C LEU A 67 5.76 -10.18 -1.09
N ASP A 68 6.49 -9.11 -0.75
CA ASP A 68 6.44 -8.46 0.56
C ASP A 68 5.32 -7.40 0.66
N GLY A 69 4.53 -7.21 -0.41
CA GLY A 69 3.51 -6.16 -0.48
C GLY A 69 4.10 -4.74 -0.49
N LYS A 70 5.39 -4.60 -0.80
CA LYS A 70 6.15 -3.36 -0.92
C LYS A 70 6.78 -3.28 -2.32
N PRO A 71 5.98 -3.14 -3.39
CA PRO A 71 6.54 -3.02 -4.73
C PRO A 71 7.46 -1.79 -4.80
N LEU A 72 8.43 -1.83 -5.71
CA LEU A 72 9.25 -0.65 -6.02
C LEU A 72 8.36 0.52 -6.47
N ASP A 73 8.88 1.74 -6.39
CA ASP A 73 8.14 2.92 -6.82
C ASP A 73 7.62 2.79 -8.26
N TRP A 74 6.36 3.15 -8.49
CA TRP A 74 5.71 3.03 -9.79
C TRP A 74 6.35 3.89 -10.88
N ASP A 75 6.85 5.08 -10.54
CA ASP A 75 7.53 5.95 -11.50
C ASP A 75 8.92 5.39 -11.87
N LEU A 76 9.61 4.79 -10.89
CA LEU A 76 10.85 4.06 -11.16
C LEU A 76 10.59 2.86 -12.09
N GLN A 77 9.57 2.05 -11.78
CA GLN A 77 9.17 0.91 -12.62
C GLN A 77 8.79 1.36 -14.05
N ARG A 78 8.06 2.47 -14.18
CA ARG A 78 7.68 3.05 -15.47
C ARG A 78 8.90 3.49 -16.27
N ARG A 79 9.88 4.16 -15.66
CA ARG A 79 11.11 4.58 -16.35
C ARG A 79 11.90 3.37 -16.87
N VAL A 80 12.02 2.32 -16.05
CA VAL A 80 12.66 1.06 -16.47
C VAL A 80 11.91 0.37 -17.61
N ALA A 81 10.57 0.33 -17.56
CA ALA A 81 9.76 -0.24 -18.63
C ALA A 81 9.89 0.51 -19.98
N LEU A 82 10.27 1.79 -19.93
CA LEU A 82 10.43 2.66 -21.10
C LEU A 82 11.85 2.66 -21.70
N ILE A 83 12.80 1.90 -21.13
CA ILE A 83 14.15 1.70 -21.71
C ILE A 83 14.03 1.35 -23.20
N ASP A 84 14.90 1.91 -24.05
CA ASP A 84 14.80 1.74 -25.50
C ASP A 84 14.95 0.27 -25.96
N ASP A 85 14.29 -0.10 -27.07
CA ASP A 85 14.34 -1.48 -27.61
C ASP A 85 15.77 -1.88 -28.00
N SER A 86 16.59 -0.93 -28.46
CA SER A 86 17.99 -1.19 -28.78
C SER A 86 18.79 -1.63 -27.55
N VAL A 87 18.54 -1.03 -26.40
CA VAL A 87 19.15 -1.41 -25.11
C VAL A 87 18.64 -2.78 -24.66
N TRP A 88 17.32 -3.02 -24.76
CA TRP A 88 16.73 -4.34 -24.46
C TRP A 88 17.29 -5.48 -25.31
N ASN A 89 17.65 -5.19 -26.56
CA ASN A 89 18.21 -6.16 -27.50
C ASN A 89 19.74 -6.29 -27.39
N ALA A 90 20.42 -5.37 -26.70
CA ALA A 90 21.86 -5.40 -26.48
C ALA A 90 22.31 -6.43 -25.41
N GLY A 91 21.34 -7.02 -24.69
CA GLY A 91 21.60 -8.10 -23.73
C GLY A 91 21.52 -7.66 -22.27
N PRO A 92 21.56 -8.64 -21.34
CA PRO A 92 21.20 -8.41 -19.94
C PRO A 92 22.16 -7.47 -19.20
N VAL A 93 23.45 -7.45 -19.54
CA VAL A 93 24.43 -6.54 -18.93
C VAL A 93 24.10 -5.09 -19.28
N THR A 94 23.93 -4.79 -20.56
CA THR A 94 23.59 -3.45 -21.04
C THR A 94 22.26 -2.94 -20.46
N VAL A 95 21.27 -3.82 -20.34
CA VAL A 95 20.00 -3.49 -19.68
C VAL A 95 20.20 -3.16 -18.21
N ALA A 96 21.01 -3.94 -17.50
CA ALA A 96 21.28 -3.69 -16.08
C ALA A 96 22.03 -2.38 -15.84
N ASP A 97 22.99 -2.04 -16.72
CA ASP A 97 23.71 -0.76 -16.65
C ASP A 97 22.75 0.42 -16.86
N GLU A 98 21.82 0.31 -17.81
CA GLU A 98 20.81 1.36 -18.04
C GLU A 98 19.80 1.45 -16.89
N ILE A 99 19.41 0.32 -16.30
CA ILE A 99 18.58 0.30 -15.10
C ILE A 99 19.31 0.96 -13.93
N ALA A 100 20.60 0.68 -13.75
CA ALA A 100 21.40 1.31 -12.70
C ALA A 100 21.45 2.83 -12.88
N ARG A 101 21.68 3.30 -14.11
CA ARG A 101 21.64 4.73 -14.47
C ARG A 101 20.27 5.35 -14.17
N ILE A 102 19.18 4.67 -14.53
CA ILE A 102 17.81 5.14 -14.24
C ILE A 102 17.56 5.19 -12.74
N CYS A 103 18.02 4.20 -11.97
CA CYS A 103 17.91 4.20 -10.52
C CYS A 103 18.68 5.38 -9.92
N GLU A 104 19.93 5.61 -10.35
CA GLU A 104 20.75 6.75 -9.90
C GLU A 104 20.05 8.08 -10.22
N ASP A 105 19.65 8.30 -11.47
CA ASP A 105 18.86 9.49 -11.85
C ASP A 105 17.57 9.61 -11.04
N TYR A 106 16.89 8.50 -10.75
CA TYR A 106 15.63 8.51 -10.01
C TYR A 106 15.85 8.95 -8.57
N TYR A 107 16.86 8.40 -7.90
CA TYR A 107 17.16 8.71 -6.50
C TYR A 107 17.86 10.07 -6.34
N ASP A 108 18.61 10.53 -7.34
CA ASP A 108 19.22 11.87 -7.36
C ASP A 108 18.18 12.98 -7.67
N LEU A 109 17.16 12.67 -8.47
CA LEU A 109 16.07 13.60 -8.81
C LEU A 109 14.87 13.50 -7.88
N THR A 110 14.76 12.48 -7.03
CA THR A 110 13.80 12.54 -5.93
C THR A 110 14.21 13.70 -5.04
N PRO A 111 13.39 14.77 -4.93
CA PRO A 111 13.67 15.80 -3.94
C PRO A 111 13.82 15.08 -2.60
N ALA A 112 14.83 15.47 -1.81
CA ALA A 112 15.01 14.98 -0.46
C ALA A 112 13.63 14.85 0.18
N LYS A 113 13.20 13.60 0.46
CA LYS A 113 11.79 13.23 0.73
C LYS A 113 11.07 14.40 1.41
N GLU A 114 10.09 15.00 0.72
CA GLU A 114 9.50 16.27 1.11
C GLU A 114 9.21 16.29 2.63
N ARG A 115 9.78 17.28 3.31
CA ARG A 115 9.74 17.38 4.77
C ARG A 115 8.66 18.37 5.16
N TYR A 116 7.67 17.89 5.91
CA TYR A 116 6.54 18.69 6.36
C TYR A 116 6.75 19.12 7.82
N ALA A 117 7.67 20.06 8.04
CA ALA A 117 8.10 20.46 9.39
C ALA A 117 6.94 20.90 10.31
N GLU A 118 5.91 21.54 9.76
CA GLU A 118 4.72 21.98 10.49
C GLU A 118 3.83 20.82 10.97
N LEU A 119 3.98 19.64 10.35
CA LEU A 119 3.20 18.43 10.64
C LEU A 119 4.03 17.36 11.36
N GLU A 120 5.27 17.68 11.73
CA GLU A 120 6.11 16.77 12.51
C GLU A 120 5.67 16.71 13.96
N PRO A 121 5.72 15.52 14.59
CA PRO A 121 5.46 15.39 16.01
C PRO A 121 6.51 16.15 16.82
N LYS A 122 6.10 16.71 17.96
CA LYS A 122 7.01 17.38 18.91
C LYS A 122 8.02 16.40 19.50
N SER A 123 7.59 15.16 19.75
CA SER A 123 8.41 14.06 20.27
C SER A 123 7.96 12.74 19.67
N VAL A 124 8.91 11.81 19.51
CA VAL A 124 8.69 10.43 19.06
C VAL A 124 9.21 9.39 20.08
N SER A 125 9.63 9.84 21.26
CA SER A 125 10.26 8.99 22.28
C SER A 125 9.34 7.84 22.71
N HIS A 126 8.03 8.11 22.82
CA HIS A 126 7.03 7.11 23.21
C HIS A 126 6.94 5.94 22.22
N LEU A 127 7.28 6.14 20.95
CA LEU A 127 7.28 5.08 19.93
C LEU A 127 8.46 4.12 20.12
N PHE A 128 9.60 4.62 20.58
CA PHE A 128 10.74 3.77 20.92
C PHE A 128 10.50 3.02 22.23
N GLU A 129 9.90 3.66 23.24
CA GLU A 129 9.51 3.03 24.50
C GLU A 129 8.48 1.90 24.31
N ASN A 130 7.57 2.08 23.35
CA ASN A 130 6.49 1.13 23.06
C ASN A 130 6.68 0.42 21.71
N ARG A 131 7.93 0.15 21.32
CA ARG A 131 8.32 -0.34 19.98
C ARG A 131 7.46 -1.50 19.48
N ILE A 132 7.22 -2.51 20.32
CA ILE A 132 6.46 -3.71 19.92
C ILE A 132 5.02 -3.35 19.55
N ILE A 133 4.37 -2.52 20.39
CA ILE A 133 3.00 -2.06 20.17
C ILE A 133 2.95 -1.17 18.93
N ALA A 134 3.84 -0.17 18.86
CA ALA A 134 3.94 0.74 17.71
C ALA A 134 4.08 -0.01 16.39
N SER A 135 4.99 -0.98 16.35
CA SER A 135 5.28 -1.73 15.13
C SER A 135 4.10 -2.60 14.71
N SER A 136 3.47 -3.28 15.68
CA SER A 136 2.31 -4.13 15.42
C SER A 136 1.11 -3.30 14.92
N SER A 137 0.88 -2.13 15.52
CA SER A 137 -0.17 -1.19 15.10
C SER A 137 0.08 -0.65 13.69
N LEU A 138 1.31 -0.22 13.37
CA LEU A 138 1.68 0.28 12.04
C LEU A 138 1.53 -0.79 10.95
N GLN A 139 2.01 -2.01 11.22
CA GLN A 139 1.88 -3.14 10.29
C GLN A 139 0.43 -3.57 10.10
N GLY A 140 -0.34 -3.69 11.18
CA GLY A 140 -1.75 -4.04 11.13
C GLY A 140 -2.57 -3.02 10.35
N LEU A 141 -2.33 -1.72 10.59
CA LEU A 141 -3.00 -0.66 9.86
C LEU A 141 -2.63 -0.66 8.37
N ALA A 142 -1.34 -0.80 8.04
CA ALA A 142 -0.89 -0.88 6.64
C ALA A 142 -1.57 -2.06 5.92
N ALA A 143 -1.60 -3.23 6.54
CA ALA A 143 -2.27 -4.43 5.99
C ALA A 143 -3.78 -4.20 5.78
N GLN A 144 -4.46 -3.55 6.72
CA GLN A 144 -5.88 -3.26 6.61
C GLN A 144 -6.20 -2.28 5.47
N VAL A 145 -5.38 -1.24 5.29
CA VAL A 145 -5.51 -0.31 4.16
C VAL A 145 -5.30 -1.05 2.84
N ILE A 146 -4.22 -1.85 2.73
CA ILE A 146 -3.94 -2.66 1.54
C ILE A 146 -5.12 -3.58 1.22
N GLN A 147 -5.61 -4.34 2.20
CA GLN A 147 -6.72 -5.27 2.00
C GLN A 147 -8.00 -4.54 1.54
N SER A 148 -8.25 -3.33 2.04
CA SER A 148 -9.42 -2.53 1.66
C SER A 148 -9.31 -2.04 0.22
N ILE A 149 -8.11 -1.63 -0.21
CA ILE A 149 -7.79 -1.24 -1.59
C ILE A 149 -7.92 -2.44 -2.53
N GLU A 150 -7.34 -3.59 -2.17
CA GLU A 150 -7.43 -4.83 -2.95
C GLU A 150 -8.89 -5.29 -3.11
N ARG A 151 -9.68 -5.23 -2.03
CA ARG A 151 -11.11 -5.55 -2.09
C ARG A 151 -11.84 -4.62 -3.05
N PHE A 152 -11.58 -3.32 -2.99
CA PHE A 152 -12.16 -2.36 -3.91
C PHE A 152 -11.83 -2.69 -5.38
N HIS A 153 -10.56 -3.00 -5.67
CA HIS A 153 -10.15 -3.40 -7.02
C HIS A 153 -10.85 -4.69 -7.47
N ALA A 154 -10.99 -5.68 -6.59
CA ALA A 154 -11.68 -6.92 -6.88
C ALA A 154 -13.20 -6.73 -7.12
N GLU A 155 -13.85 -5.86 -6.36
CA GLU A 155 -15.30 -5.62 -6.44
C GLU A 155 -15.69 -4.74 -7.63
N THR A 156 -14.85 -3.76 -7.99
CA THR A 156 -15.17 -2.77 -9.02
C THR A 156 -14.52 -3.04 -10.36
N GLY A 157 -13.43 -3.82 -10.38
CA GLY A 157 -12.56 -3.97 -11.55
C GLY A 157 -11.80 -2.67 -11.91
N ALA A 158 -11.91 -1.62 -11.10
CA ALA A 158 -11.16 -0.38 -11.28
C ALA A 158 -9.70 -0.60 -10.91
N ASN A 159 -8.79 0.12 -11.56
CA ASN A 159 -7.35 -0.06 -11.39
C ASN A 159 -6.68 1.10 -10.65
N ALA A 160 -7.46 2.12 -10.34
CA ALA A 160 -7.06 3.26 -9.55
C ALA A 160 -8.17 3.56 -8.54
N LEU A 161 -7.77 4.11 -7.40
CA LEU A 161 -8.72 4.67 -6.46
C LEU A 161 -9.39 5.90 -7.09
N PRO A 162 -10.64 6.22 -6.72
CA PRO A 162 -11.22 7.50 -7.06
C PRO A 162 -10.34 8.64 -6.52
N GLU A 163 -10.35 9.79 -7.21
CA GLU A 163 -9.52 10.95 -6.86
C GLU A 163 -9.62 11.31 -5.37
N ALA A 164 -10.84 11.32 -4.82
CA ALA A 164 -11.05 11.65 -3.42
C ALA A 164 -10.46 10.65 -2.40
N LEU A 165 -10.09 9.46 -2.85
CA LEU A 165 -9.52 8.37 -2.05
C LEU A 165 -8.08 8.04 -2.47
N GLU A 166 -7.53 8.69 -3.49
CA GLU A 166 -6.16 8.50 -3.97
C GLU A 166 -5.12 8.56 -2.85
N PRO A 167 -5.21 9.48 -1.87
CA PRO A 167 -4.24 9.54 -0.77
C PRO A 167 -4.11 8.25 0.05
N LEU A 168 -5.13 7.39 0.08
CA LEU A 168 -5.08 6.10 0.77
C LEU A 168 -4.01 5.17 0.19
N ALA A 169 -3.71 5.26 -1.11
CA ALA A 169 -2.74 4.40 -1.78
C ALA A 169 -1.30 4.59 -1.25
N ALA A 170 -0.98 5.79 -0.76
CA ALA A 170 0.35 6.11 -0.24
C ALA A 170 0.52 5.76 1.25
N LEU A 171 -0.57 5.62 2.01
CA LEU A 171 -0.50 5.40 3.46
C LEU A 171 0.26 4.12 3.86
N PRO A 172 0.08 2.95 3.22
CA PRO A 172 0.79 1.73 3.63
C PRO A 172 2.31 1.89 3.57
N ALA A 173 2.83 2.50 2.51
CA ALA A 173 4.27 2.73 2.36
C ALA A 173 4.82 3.65 3.46
N LEU A 174 4.10 4.72 3.78
CA LEU A 174 4.47 5.67 4.84
C LEU A 174 4.43 5.01 6.23
N LEU A 175 3.39 4.23 6.53
CA LEU A 175 3.28 3.46 7.78
C LEU A 175 4.44 2.47 7.93
N LEU A 176 4.82 1.79 6.85
CA LEU A 176 5.93 0.83 6.86
C LEU A 176 7.30 1.52 6.95
N ALA A 177 7.46 2.73 6.42
CA ALA A 177 8.68 3.54 6.56
C ALA A 177 8.89 4.01 8.02
N VAL A 178 7.81 4.47 8.66
CA VAL A 178 7.81 4.77 10.11
C VAL A 178 8.19 3.51 10.90
N ASN A 179 7.56 2.36 10.59
CA ASN A 179 7.87 1.10 11.25
C ASN A 179 9.33 0.66 11.08
N SER A 180 9.90 0.77 9.88
CA SER A 180 11.31 0.43 9.64
C SER A 180 12.22 1.26 10.53
N THR A 181 12.00 2.58 10.58
CA THR A 181 12.81 3.49 11.39
C THR A 181 12.76 3.14 12.88
N ILE A 182 11.61 2.70 13.39
CA ILE A 182 11.46 2.23 14.79
C ILE A 182 12.19 0.90 15.01
N GLN A 183 12.11 -0.05 14.07
CA GLN A 183 12.74 -1.36 14.19
C GLN A 183 14.27 -1.30 14.07
N ASP A 184 14.78 -0.47 13.16
CA ASP A 184 16.21 -0.31 12.88
C ASP A 184 16.94 0.47 13.99
N ALA A 185 16.21 1.17 14.85
CA ALA A 185 16.76 1.88 15.99
C ALA A 185 17.38 0.91 17.01
N PRO A 186 18.54 1.22 17.62
CA PRO A 186 19.16 0.35 18.63
C PRO A 186 18.22 0.16 19.84
N SER A 187 18.19 -1.05 20.40
CA SER A 187 17.32 -1.39 21.55
C SER A 187 18.01 -1.20 22.91
N ASP A 188 19.34 -1.17 22.92
CA ASP A 188 20.21 -1.26 24.10
C ASP A 188 21.07 0.00 24.34
N ARG A 189 20.93 1.00 23.47
CA ARG A 189 21.72 2.24 23.49
C ARG A 189 20.83 3.46 23.28
N ALA A 190 21.34 4.62 23.65
CA ALA A 190 20.69 5.89 23.38
C ALA A 190 20.38 6.02 21.88
N ILE A 191 19.14 6.39 21.55
CA ILE A 191 18.71 6.63 20.18
C ILE A 191 19.49 7.83 19.63
N ALA A 192 20.08 7.68 18.45
CA ALA A 192 20.78 8.78 17.80
C ALA A 192 19.78 9.87 17.41
N SER A 193 20.16 11.13 17.60
CA SER A 193 19.34 12.30 17.20
C SER A 193 18.98 12.27 15.72
N GLU A 194 19.81 11.67 14.87
CA GLU A 194 19.51 11.46 13.45
C GLU A 194 18.34 10.49 13.23
N THR A 195 18.31 9.36 13.93
CA THR A 195 17.20 8.39 13.87
C THR A 195 15.89 9.02 14.36
N GLU A 196 15.96 9.83 15.42
CA GLU A 196 14.80 10.58 15.93
C GLU A 196 14.30 11.60 14.90
N ASN A 197 15.21 12.37 14.29
CA ASN A 197 14.89 13.33 13.23
C ASN A 197 14.29 12.65 11.99
N GLN A 198 14.82 11.51 11.59
CA GLN A 198 14.29 10.71 10.49
C GLN A 198 12.87 10.22 10.80
N LEU A 199 12.63 9.69 12.00
CA LEU A 199 11.32 9.23 12.42
C LEU A 199 10.29 10.36 12.42
N ARG A 200 10.66 11.54 12.93
CA ARG A 200 9.82 12.74 12.86
C ARG A 200 9.47 13.11 11.42
N ALA A 201 10.45 13.09 10.51
CA ALA A 201 10.21 13.42 9.11
C ALA A 201 9.27 12.42 8.41
N GLU A 202 9.41 11.11 8.69
CA GLU A 202 8.50 10.08 8.17
C GLU A 202 7.07 10.26 8.71
N ILE A 203 6.91 10.56 10.00
CA ILE A 203 5.60 10.85 10.59
C ILE A 203 5.01 12.15 10.03
N GLY A 204 5.83 13.17 9.77
CA GLY A 204 5.40 14.40 9.10
C GLY A 204 4.81 14.14 7.71
N ARG A 205 5.44 13.26 6.92
CA ARG A 205 4.91 12.81 5.62
C ARG A 205 3.60 12.05 5.74
N LEU A 206 3.50 11.14 6.71
CA LEU A 206 2.27 10.43 7.03
C LEU A 206 1.14 11.41 7.36
N ASN A 207 1.40 12.37 8.25
CA ASN A 207 0.44 13.38 8.66
C ASN A 207 0.02 14.29 7.50
N ALA A 208 0.94 14.63 6.59
CA ALA A 208 0.64 15.39 5.38
C ALA A 208 -0.31 14.63 4.45
N LYS A 209 -0.06 13.33 4.24
CA LYS A 209 -0.92 12.50 3.39
C LYS A 209 -2.31 12.30 3.99
N VAL A 210 -2.40 12.19 5.32
CA VAL A 210 -3.69 12.16 6.03
C VAL A 210 -4.44 13.49 5.92
N ALA A 211 -3.75 14.63 5.99
CA ALA A 211 -4.37 15.93 5.76
C ALA A 211 -4.87 16.09 4.32
N GLN A 212 -4.14 15.55 3.34
CA GLN A 212 -4.59 15.51 1.96
C GLN A 212 -5.87 14.67 1.82
N LEU A 213 -5.93 13.49 2.44
CA LEU A 213 -7.13 12.66 2.47
C LEU A 213 -8.35 13.41 3.04
N GLU A 214 -8.17 14.09 4.17
CA GLU A 214 -9.23 14.89 4.79
C GLU A 214 -9.76 15.97 3.83
N ASN A 215 -8.87 16.72 3.19
CA ASN A 215 -9.24 17.78 2.25
C ASN A 215 -9.99 17.22 1.03
N GLU A 216 -9.51 16.12 0.46
CA GLU A 216 -10.16 15.49 -0.69
C GLU A 216 -11.54 14.91 -0.34
N LEU A 217 -11.69 14.30 0.84
CA LEU A 217 -13.00 13.89 1.35
C LEU A 217 -13.93 15.08 1.62
N GLN A 218 -13.40 16.18 2.15
CA GLN A 218 -14.17 17.40 2.36
C GLN A 218 -14.71 17.92 1.02
N LYS A 219 -13.86 18.04 -0.01
CA LYS A 219 -14.27 18.47 -1.36
C LYS A 219 -15.34 17.54 -1.93
N ALA A 220 -15.14 16.23 -1.84
CA ALA A 220 -16.10 15.25 -2.34
C ALA A 220 -17.44 15.32 -1.61
N SER A 221 -17.44 15.61 -0.30
CA SER A 221 -18.66 15.76 0.50
C SER A 221 -19.46 17.02 0.16
N ALA A 222 -18.80 18.08 -0.33
CA ALA A 222 -19.42 19.36 -0.66
C ALA A 222 -19.87 19.47 -2.13
N ALA A 223 -19.42 18.58 -3.01
CA ALA A 223 -19.69 18.65 -4.45
C ALA A 223 -21.18 18.45 -4.81
N LYS A 224 -21.66 19.25 -5.77
CA LYS A 224 -23.00 19.14 -6.37
C LYS A 224 -22.91 19.17 -7.90
N PRO A 225 -23.34 18.11 -8.62
CA PRO A 225 -23.84 16.83 -8.11
C PRO A 225 -22.74 16.01 -7.40
N SER A 226 -23.15 14.97 -6.66
CA SER A 226 -22.24 14.06 -5.94
C SER A 226 -21.18 13.48 -6.88
N VAL A 227 -19.90 13.49 -6.44
CA VAL A 227 -18.77 12.91 -7.19
C VAL A 227 -18.96 11.41 -7.43
N PHE A 228 -19.63 10.74 -6.50
CA PHE A 228 -19.91 9.31 -6.57
C PHE A 228 -21.38 9.06 -6.91
N SER A 229 -21.63 8.13 -7.84
CA SER A 229 -22.98 7.63 -8.10
C SER A 229 -23.47 6.74 -6.95
N ASP A 230 -24.78 6.62 -6.75
CA ASP A 230 -25.34 5.85 -5.63
C ASP A 230 -24.99 4.36 -5.69
N ALA A 231 -24.97 3.79 -6.90
CA ALA A 231 -24.52 2.41 -7.12
C ALA A 231 -23.04 2.24 -6.72
N PHE A 232 -22.20 3.22 -7.07
CA PHE A 232 -20.78 3.20 -6.74
C PHE A 232 -20.53 3.42 -5.25
N LYS A 233 -21.31 4.28 -4.57
CA LYS A 233 -21.25 4.45 -3.11
C LYS A 233 -21.54 3.16 -2.37
N LYS A 234 -22.53 2.38 -2.84
CA LYS A 234 -22.89 1.09 -2.23
C LYS A 234 -21.75 0.07 -2.35
N GLN A 235 -21.05 0.03 -3.48
CA GLN A 235 -19.87 -0.83 -3.69
C GLN A 235 -18.65 -0.34 -2.90
N LEU A 236 -18.41 0.96 -2.86
CA LEU A 236 -17.33 1.52 -2.04
C LEU A 236 -17.57 1.27 -0.55
N GLY A 237 -18.82 1.37 -0.10
CA GLY A 237 -19.20 1.23 1.30
C GLY A 237 -18.80 -0.10 1.94
N THR A 238 -18.69 -1.19 1.17
CA THR A 238 -18.28 -2.53 1.64
C THR A 238 -16.76 -2.73 1.68
N SER A 239 -16.01 -1.85 1.01
CA SER A 239 -14.55 -1.85 0.93
C SER A 239 -13.97 -0.59 1.57
N LEU A 240 -13.68 0.44 0.78
CA LEU A 240 -13.00 1.67 1.21
C LEU A 240 -13.88 2.63 2.00
N GLY A 241 -15.20 2.43 1.98
CA GLY A 241 -16.16 3.17 2.74
C GLY A 241 -16.48 2.52 4.08
N GLY A 242 -15.96 1.35 4.43
CA GLY A 242 -16.29 0.66 5.68
C GLY A 242 -15.81 1.43 6.92
N TRP A 243 -16.66 1.58 7.94
CA TRP A 243 -16.33 2.36 9.15
C TRP A 243 -15.12 1.80 9.91
N GLN A 244 -14.86 0.48 9.79
CA GLN A 244 -13.73 -0.19 10.43
C GLN A 244 -12.38 0.32 9.91
N LEU A 245 -12.27 0.66 8.62
CA LEU A 245 -11.05 1.22 8.04
C LEU A 245 -10.74 2.58 8.69
N TYR A 246 -11.74 3.45 8.76
CA TYR A 246 -11.58 4.78 9.34
C TYR A 246 -11.36 4.71 10.84
N ALA A 247 -12.05 3.84 11.58
CA ALA A 247 -11.78 3.62 13.00
C ALA A 247 -10.34 3.12 13.26
N ALA A 248 -9.82 2.25 12.40
CA ALA A 248 -8.43 1.79 12.50
C ALA A 248 -7.43 2.90 12.16
N LEU A 249 -7.70 3.71 11.12
CA LEU A 249 -6.92 4.91 10.81
C LEU A 249 -6.93 5.87 12.00
N CYS A 250 -8.10 6.10 12.60
CA CYS A 250 -8.25 6.99 13.75
C CYS A 250 -7.38 6.53 14.94
N THR A 251 -7.52 5.27 15.32
CA THR A 251 -6.81 4.74 16.50
C THR A 251 -5.31 4.57 16.24
N GLY A 252 -4.91 4.03 15.09
CA GLY A 252 -3.51 3.78 14.75
C GLY A 252 -2.72 5.07 14.53
N LEU A 253 -3.28 6.05 13.82
CA LEU A 253 -2.58 7.32 13.54
C LEU A 253 -2.53 8.22 14.77
N TRP A 254 -3.55 8.20 15.64
CA TRP A 254 -3.51 8.92 16.90
C TRP A 254 -2.33 8.46 17.78
N PHE A 255 -2.12 7.14 17.88
CA PHE A 255 -0.99 6.58 18.63
C PHE A 255 0.37 7.02 18.06
N VAL A 256 0.50 7.04 16.73
CA VAL A 256 1.77 7.30 16.04
C VAL A 256 2.12 8.79 15.99
N SER A 257 1.12 9.65 15.83
CA SER A 257 1.33 11.07 15.52
C SER A 257 1.76 11.94 16.68
N GLY A 258 1.52 11.55 17.93
CA GLY A 258 1.88 12.35 19.12
C GLY A 258 1.23 13.74 19.21
N ASP A 259 0.43 14.14 18.22
CA ASP A 259 -0.35 15.38 18.15
C ASP A 259 -1.81 15.07 18.49
N ILE A 260 -2.10 15.08 19.79
CA ILE A 260 -3.38 14.64 20.33
C ILE A 260 -4.53 15.50 19.79
N GLU A 261 -4.37 16.82 19.71
CA GLU A 261 -5.47 17.72 19.35
C GLU A 261 -5.64 17.86 17.83
N GLY A 262 -4.55 18.02 17.09
CA GLY A 262 -4.61 18.16 15.64
C GLY A 262 -5.06 16.86 14.96
N MET A 263 -4.41 15.74 15.29
CA MET A 263 -4.73 14.46 14.65
C MET A 263 -6.13 13.97 15.02
N GLN A 264 -6.55 14.07 16.28
CA GLN A 264 -7.90 13.66 16.69
C GLN A 264 -8.96 14.42 15.89
N ARG A 265 -8.82 15.74 15.77
CA ARG A 265 -9.77 16.57 15.01
C ARG A 265 -9.83 16.17 13.53
N ARG A 266 -8.68 15.90 12.90
CA ARG A 266 -8.65 15.45 11.50
C ARG A 266 -9.35 14.11 11.30
N LEU A 267 -9.17 13.20 12.25
CA LEU A 267 -9.76 11.88 12.23
C LEU A 267 -11.28 11.90 12.46
N GLU A 268 -11.75 12.78 13.34
CA GLU A 268 -13.18 13.10 13.50
C GLU A 268 -13.77 13.69 12.22
N ASN A 269 -13.06 14.65 11.59
CA ASN A 269 -13.48 15.25 10.31
C ASN A 269 -13.56 14.20 9.20
N ILE A 270 -12.54 13.36 9.03
CA ILE A 270 -12.52 12.27 8.05
C ILE A 270 -13.72 11.34 8.27
N SER A 271 -14.00 10.96 9.53
CA SER A 271 -15.15 10.12 9.87
C SER A 271 -16.48 10.78 9.52
N ASN A 272 -16.60 12.09 9.77
CA ASN A 272 -17.78 12.88 9.41
C ASN A 272 -17.97 12.97 7.89
N TYR A 273 -16.92 13.29 7.13
CA TYR A 273 -16.99 13.36 5.66
C TYR A 273 -17.31 12.00 5.05
N ARG A 274 -16.71 10.93 5.56
CA ARG A 274 -17.08 9.55 5.20
C ARG A 274 -18.57 9.32 5.38
N ASN A 275 -19.14 9.70 6.53
CA ASN A 275 -20.56 9.48 6.81
C ASN A 275 -21.47 10.30 5.88
N ILE A 276 -21.07 11.52 5.52
CA ILE A 276 -21.79 12.35 4.54
C ILE A 276 -21.76 11.71 3.14
N ILE A 277 -20.61 11.16 2.73
CA ILE A 277 -20.42 10.60 1.39
C ILE A 277 -21.11 9.25 1.24
N PHE A 278 -20.93 8.35 2.20
CA PHE A 278 -21.30 6.93 2.10
C PHE A 278 -22.53 6.54 2.94
N GLY A 279 -22.89 7.31 3.97
CA GLY A 279 -23.97 6.99 4.90
C GLY A 279 -23.69 5.76 5.78
N ASP A 280 -24.73 5.25 6.44
CA ASP A 280 -24.68 3.99 7.20
C ASP A 280 -24.71 2.79 6.24
N VAL A 281 -23.54 2.49 5.68
CA VAL A 281 -23.29 1.19 5.04
C VAL A 281 -23.08 0.18 6.16
N SER A 282 -24.20 -0.33 6.70
CA SER A 282 -24.20 -1.50 7.57
C SER A 282 -23.63 -2.70 6.83
N SER A 283 -22.84 -3.51 7.54
CA SER A 283 -22.41 -4.84 7.09
C SER A 283 -23.59 -5.60 6.46
N PRO A 284 -23.36 -6.47 5.46
CA PRO A 284 -24.41 -7.35 4.99
C PRO A 284 -24.97 -8.08 6.21
N SER A 285 -26.27 -7.89 6.44
CA SER A 285 -27.02 -8.59 7.48
C SER A 285 -26.64 -10.06 7.37
N ILE A 286 -26.07 -10.62 8.44
CA ILE A 286 -26.09 -12.06 8.63
C ILE A 286 -27.58 -12.37 8.76
N GLU A 287 -28.22 -12.70 7.63
CA GLU A 287 -29.46 -13.44 7.65
C GLU A 287 -29.11 -14.75 8.34
N ALA A 288 -29.43 -14.81 9.63
CA ALA A 288 -29.41 -16.04 10.39
C ALA A 288 -30.20 -17.07 9.56
N PRO A 289 -29.66 -18.27 9.29
CA PRO A 289 -30.41 -19.29 8.58
C PRO A 289 -31.64 -19.61 9.43
N ALA A 290 -32.81 -19.20 8.93
CA ALA A 290 -34.10 -19.61 9.43
C ALA A 290 -34.29 -21.09 9.09
N ASN A 291 -33.58 -21.97 9.81
CA ASN A 291 -33.80 -23.42 9.86
C ASN A 291 -32.96 -24.02 11.00
N ALA A 292 -33.30 -23.68 12.24
CA ALA A 292 -32.88 -24.41 13.43
C ALA A 292 -33.99 -24.39 14.49
N MET A 293 -35.22 -24.75 14.09
CA MET A 293 -36.30 -25.12 15.00
C MET A 293 -36.99 -26.38 14.47
N ALA A 294 -36.32 -27.51 14.62
CA ALA A 294 -36.95 -28.82 14.67
C ALA A 294 -35.93 -29.82 15.25
N LEU A 295 -35.90 -29.95 16.58
CA LEU A 295 -35.54 -31.17 17.32
C LEU A 295 -35.58 -30.83 18.83
N ALA A 296 -36.80 -30.73 19.34
CA ALA A 296 -37.06 -30.85 20.77
C ALA A 296 -38.03 -32.02 20.94
N GLY A 297 -37.60 -33.04 21.70
CA GLY A 297 -38.48 -34.10 22.18
C GLY A 297 -37.96 -35.50 21.91
N ASN A 298 -37.04 -35.98 22.75
CA ASN A 298 -37.21 -37.32 23.34
C ASN A 298 -36.45 -37.38 24.67
N PRO A 299 -37.14 -37.61 25.81
CA PRO A 299 -36.51 -37.80 27.10
C PRO A 299 -35.95 -39.23 27.20
N ILE A 300 -34.71 -39.35 27.66
CA ILE A 300 -34.13 -40.63 28.07
C ILE A 300 -34.55 -40.87 29.52
N GLU A 301 -35.39 -41.87 29.75
CA GLU A 301 -35.54 -42.53 31.04
C GLU A 301 -34.62 -43.77 31.10
N ILE A 302 -34.04 -43.95 32.29
CA ILE A 302 -33.15 -45.02 32.81
C ILE A 302 -31.65 -44.84 32.50
#